data_AF-A0A1Y1YYY2-F1
#
_entry.id   AF-A0A1Y1YYY2-F1
#
_cell.length_a   1.000
_cell.length_b   1.000
_cell.length_c   1.000
_cell.angle_alpha   90.00
_cell.angle_beta   90.00
_cell.angle_gamma   90.00
#
_symmetry.space_group_name_H-M   'P 1'
#
loop_
_entity.id
_entity.type
_entity.pdbx_description
1 polymer ?
#
loop_
_entity_poly.entity_id
_entity_poly.type
_entity_poly.pdbx_seq_one_letter_code
_entity_poly.pdbx_strand_id
1 'polypeptide(L)'
;MIHPSETPYVPSIYRANTPWMPGEQEELQKQKSEEPTKTQHEYWNRLDHFSQVFPIISQARSLMQLAVGDTQGAKQTQSNFINRFLEGVAGKLPEAPDLTNRSKWMEETATCVPEFGNKKLYEISIPATHNSATYITIQAGSPWVVCQRHSIYNQLRGGIRSLDFRVCDDSGDGNLWVSHGSLCSHLINHLEEIKQFLHENPKEIVLLLMKKDWDRKLSTDGLATLKRIILNFFGTKLITKKEMLESSVSELMSQGKQLGFYHESLKFGEPIELLPTNWSWDKTHYDVVEPLFEELIKWGEEQKYENKQFTALECILTPSVHSVVTTLRPLSEVTKPVHEKLLELLRSNWTAQTNVITFDYCPDAIIEEVIKRNF
;
A
#
# COMPACT_ATOMS: atom_id res chain seq x y z
N MET A 1 29.08 59.27 -3.16
CA MET A 1 28.35 59.87 -4.29
C MET A 1 27.84 58.74 -5.16
N ILE A 2 26.60 58.86 -5.64
CA ILE A 2 25.86 57.99 -6.58
C ILE A 2 25.00 56.88 -5.92
N HIS A 3 23.68 57.14 -5.97
CA HIS A 3 22.56 56.23 -5.73
C HIS A 3 22.41 55.20 -6.86
N PRO A 4 21.84 54.02 -6.62
CA PRO A 4 21.12 53.25 -7.64
C PRO A 4 19.61 53.48 -7.52
N SER A 5 18.99 53.91 -8.61
CA SER A 5 17.55 54.06 -8.80
C SER A 5 16.88 52.73 -9.16
N GLU A 6 15.73 52.50 -8.54
CA GLU A 6 14.77 51.44 -8.86
C GLU A 6 14.01 51.74 -10.15
N THR A 7 13.93 50.78 -11.08
CA THR A 7 12.76 50.58 -11.95
C THR A 7 12.68 49.11 -12.40
N PRO A 8 11.60 48.38 -12.06
CA PRO A 8 11.33 47.07 -12.63
C PRO A 8 10.65 47.15 -14.01
N TYR A 9 10.99 46.18 -14.84
CA TYR A 9 10.47 45.86 -16.16
C TYR A 9 8.94 45.69 -16.21
N VAL A 10 8.27 46.29 -17.20
CA VAL A 10 6.82 46.15 -17.47
C VAL A 10 6.62 45.34 -18.76
N PRO A 11 5.92 44.18 -18.73
CA PRO A 11 5.51 43.50 -19.95
C PRO A 11 4.23 44.14 -20.53
N SER A 12 4.30 44.60 -21.78
CA SER A 12 3.15 45.07 -22.55
C SER A 12 2.33 43.89 -23.07
N ILE A 13 1.07 43.75 -22.65
CA ILE A 13 0.11 42.85 -23.28
C ILE A 13 -0.74 43.69 -24.26
N TYR A 14 -0.46 43.52 -25.55
CA TYR A 14 -1.37 43.94 -26.61
C TYR A 14 -2.62 43.05 -26.57
N ARG A 15 -3.82 43.64 -26.42
CA ARG A 15 -5.08 43.02 -26.82
C ARG A 15 -5.57 43.66 -28.11
N ALA A 16 -5.80 42.81 -29.11
CA ALA A 16 -6.43 43.19 -30.37
C ALA A 16 -7.95 43.37 -30.18
N ASN A 17 -8.44 44.50 -30.70
CA ASN A 17 -9.76 44.74 -31.29
C ASN A 17 -10.99 44.08 -30.65
N THR A 18 -11.73 44.86 -29.87
CA THR A 18 -13.21 44.84 -29.92
C THR A 18 -13.74 46.27 -29.73
N PRO A 19 -14.79 46.70 -30.46
CA PRO A 19 -15.20 48.10 -30.55
C PRO A 19 -16.00 48.57 -29.32
N TRP A 20 -15.81 49.83 -28.98
CA TRP A 20 -16.53 50.61 -27.98
C TRP A 20 -18.05 50.67 -28.24
N MET A 21 -18.86 50.46 -27.19
CA MET A 21 -20.19 51.07 -27.05
C MET A 21 -20.10 52.17 -25.97
N PRO A 22 -20.45 53.43 -26.28
CA PRO A 22 -20.42 54.52 -25.31
C PRO A 22 -21.73 54.57 -24.52
N GLY A 23 -21.61 54.55 -23.19
CA GLY A 23 -22.70 54.92 -22.29
C GLY A 23 -22.91 53.95 -21.14
N GLU A 24 -21.96 53.89 -20.19
CA GLU A 24 -22.19 53.35 -18.84
C GLU A 24 -21.02 53.69 -17.88
N GLN A 25 -20.48 54.92 -17.97
CA GLN A 25 -19.33 55.35 -17.16
C GLN A 25 -19.66 56.28 -15.98
N GLU A 26 -20.93 56.36 -15.54
CA GLU A 26 -21.31 57.20 -14.39
C GLU A 26 -22.03 56.50 -13.23
N GLU A 27 -22.12 55.16 -13.19
CA GLU A 27 -22.65 54.45 -11.99
C GLU A 27 -21.66 53.51 -11.27
N LEU A 28 -20.40 53.41 -11.70
CA LEU A 28 -19.40 52.51 -11.08
C LEU A 28 -18.37 53.19 -10.15
N GLN A 29 -18.54 54.47 -9.80
CA GLN A 29 -17.65 55.18 -8.87
C GLN A 29 -18.27 55.56 -7.52
N LYS A 30 -19.36 54.91 -7.10
CA LYS A 30 -19.82 54.91 -5.70
C LYS A 30 -20.32 53.55 -5.25
N GLN A 31 -19.42 52.57 -5.23
CA GLN A 31 -19.46 51.56 -4.17
C GLN A 31 -18.18 51.70 -3.37
N LYS A 32 -18.25 52.45 -2.27
CA LYS A 32 -17.34 52.21 -1.15
C LYS A 32 -17.44 50.73 -0.84
N SER A 33 -16.30 50.04 -0.82
CA SER A 33 -16.18 48.73 -0.20
C SER A 33 -16.54 48.89 1.27
N GLU A 34 -17.82 48.71 1.60
CA GLU A 34 -18.22 48.50 2.97
C GLU A 34 -17.56 47.19 3.41
N GLU A 35 -16.72 47.28 4.44
CA GLU A 35 -16.24 46.07 5.11
C GLU A 35 -17.46 45.22 5.47
N PRO A 36 -17.44 43.92 5.13
CA PRO A 36 -18.58 43.07 5.36
C PRO A 36 -18.96 43.16 6.84
N THR A 37 -20.24 43.49 7.08
CA THR A 37 -20.80 43.53 8.43
C THR A 37 -20.45 42.23 9.17
N LYS A 38 -20.33 42.27 10.50
CA LYS A 38 -19.92 41.10 11.31
C LYS A 38 -20.72 39.83 10.95
N THR A 39 -22.00 40.01 10.63
CA THR A 39 -22.93 38.97 10.15
C THR A 39 -22.62 38.47 8.72
N GLN A 40 -22.20 39.33 7.79
CA GLN A 40 -21.74 38.92 6.46
C GLN A 40 -20.37 38.23 6.52
N HIS A 41 -19.45 38.70 7.36
CA HIS A 41 -18.16 38.04 7.56
C HIS A 41 -18.35 36.64 8.19
N GLU A 42 -19.27 36.50 9.15
CA GLU A 42 -19.70 35.21 9.69
C GLU A 42 -20.39 34.32 8.64
N TYR A 43 -21.20 34.89 7.73
CA TYR A 43 -21.85 34.16 6.64
C TYR A 43 -20.83 33.65 5.60
N TRP A 44 -19.88 34.50 5.19
CA TRP A 44 -18.81 34.11 4.27
C TRP A 44 -17.84 33.13 4.91
N ASN A 45 -17.50 33.29 6.19
CA ASN A 45 -16.74 32.29 6.93
C ASN A 45 -17.51 30.98 7.05
N ARG A 46 -18.83 31.01 7.27
CA ARG A 46 -19.67 29.79 7.27
C ARG A 46 -19.74 29.12 5.91
N LEU A 47 -19.83 29.87 4.81
CA LEU A 47 -19.82 29.35 3.43
C LEU A 47 -18.44 28.80 3.04
N ASP A 48 -17.38 29.51 3.39
CA ASP A 48 -15.99 29.08 3.19
C ASP A 48 -15.74 27.79 3.97
N HIS A 49 -16.17 27.75 5.22
CA HIS A 49 -16.14 26.57 6.07
C HIS A 49 -16.96 25.41 5.50
N PHE A 50 -18.20 25.67 5.07
CA PHE A 50 -19.12 24.70 4.46
C PHE A 50 -18.53 24.10 3.19
N SER A 51 -17.88 24.93 2.37
CA SER A 51 -17.21 24.49 1.13
C SER A 51 -15.98 23.61 1.38
N GLN A 52 -15.34 23.72 2.55
CA GLN A 52 -14.18 22.91 2.94
C GLN A 52 -14.56 21.56 3.58
N VAL A 53 -15.84 21.35 3.93
CA VAL A 53 -16.30 20.13 4.64
C VAL A 53 -17.29 19.29 3.87
N PHE A 54 -18.02 19.84 2.90
CA PHE A 54 -18.91 19.03 2.07
C PHE A 54 -18.13 18.29 0.98
N PRO A 55 -18.23 16.95 0.85
CA PRO A 55 -17.34 16.13 0.00
C PRO A 55 -17.25 16.62 -1.45
N ILE A 56 -18.40 16.95 -2.03
CA ILE A 56 -18.52 17.38 -3.43
C ILE A 56 -17.93 18.79 -3.64
N ILE A 57 -18.05 19.67 -2.63
CA ILE A 57 -17.68 21.09 -2.74
C ILE A 57 -16.19 21.30 -2.43
N SER A 58 -15.65 20.58 -1.44
CA SER A 58 -14.23 20.64 -1.07
C SER A 58 -13.34 20.09 -2.17
N GLN A 59 -13.83 19.11 -2.92
CA GLN A 59 -13.10 18.48 -4.02
C GLN A 59 -13.17 19.32 -5.30
N ALA A 60 -14.31 19.95 -5.59
CA ALA A 60 -14.41 20.95 -6.65
C ALA A 60 -13.45 22.14 -6.40
N ARG A 61 -13.32 22.58 -5.14
CA ARG A 61 -12.37 23.62 -4.73
C ARG A 61 -10.91 23.19 -4.88
N SER A 62 -10.56 21.99 -4.41
CA SER A 62 -9.19 21.45 -4.59
C SER A 62 -8.82 21.29 -6.06
N LEU A 63 -9.76 20.85 -6.91
CA LEU A 63 -9.57 20.72 -8.35
C LEU A 63 -9.36 22.09 -9.02
N MET A 64 -10.16 23.10 -8.63
CA MET A 64 -9.97 24.46 -9.08
C MET A 64 -8.63 25.05 -8.63
N GLN A 65 -8.20 24.80 -7.40
CA GLN A 65 -6.91 25.23 -6.85
C GLN A 65 -5.75 24.64 -7.65
N LEU A 66 -5.83 23.35 -8.02
CA LEU A 66 -4.84 22.72 -8.90
C LEU A 66 -4.86 23.31 -10.32
N ALA A 67 -6.04 23.56 -10.88
CA ALA A 67 -6.20 24.14 -12.22
C ALA A 67 -5.62 25.57 -12.33
N VAL A 68 -5.54 26.29 -11.22
CA VAL A 68 -4.91 27.62 -11.14
C VAL A 68 -3.49 27.60 -10.58
N GLY A 69 -2.89 26.42 -10.39
CA GLY A 69 -1.49 26.25 -9.95
C GLY A 69 -1.24 26.34 -8.44
N ASP A 70 -2.30 26.47 -7.63
CA ASP A 70 -2.23 26.52 -6.16
C ASP A 70 -2.19 25.11 -5.55
N THR A 71 -1.01 24.49 -5.67
CA THR A 71 -0.76 23.14 -5.16
C THR A 71 -0.71 23.07 -3.62
N GLN A 72 -0.36 24.16 -2.93
CA GLN A 72 -0.35 24.19 -1.46
C GLN A 72 -1.76 24.36 -0.89
N GLY A 73 -2.58 25.23 -1.49
CA GLY A 73 -3.98 25.40 -1.10
C GLY A 73 -4.81 24.15 -1.35
N ALA A 74 -4.59 23.45 -2.47
CA ALA A 74 -5.21 22.14 -2.73
C ALA A 74 -4.87 21.11 -1.65
N LYS A 75 -3.59 20.99 -1.28
CA LYS A 75 -3.13 20.11 -0.20
C LYS A 75 -3.78 20.47 1.14
N GLN A 76 -3.86 21.75 1.48
CA GLN A 76 -4.43 22.20 2.74
C GLN A 76 -5.95 21.98 2.81
N THR A 77 -6.68 22.27 1.73
CA THR A 77 -8.11 21.94 1.59
C THR A 77 -8.35 20.45 1.79
N GLN A 78 -7.49 19.61 1.21
CA GLN A 78 -7.57 18.17 1.34
C GLN A 78 -7.24 17.66 2.75
N SER A 79 -6.21 18.21 3.40
CA SER A 79 -5.88 17.90 4.79
C SER A 79 -7.02 18.28 5.74
N ASN A 80 -7.69 19.41 5.52
CA ASN A 80 -8.83 19.84 6.33
C ASN A 80 -10.07 18.96 6.14
N PHE A 81 -10.35 18.53 4.90
CA PHE A 81 -11.41 17.56 4.62
C PHE A 81 -11.14 16.23 5.31
N ILE A 82 -9.92 15.69 5.16
CA ILE A 82 -9.49 14.46 5.80
C ILE A 82 -9.66 14.62 7.32
N ASN A 83 -9.01 15.60 7.95
CA ASN A 83 -9.06 15.81 9.41
C ASN A 83 -10.49 15.91 10.00
N ARG A 84 -11.47 16.43 9.26
CA ARG A 84 -12.86 16.52 9.75
C ARG A 84 -13.73 15.32 9.43
N PHE A 85 -13.50 14.64 8.31
CA PHE A 85 -14.05 13.31 8.10
C PHE A 85 -13.56 12.36 9.21
N LEU A 86 -12.31 12.54 9.66
CA LEU A 86 -11.70 11.81 10.77
C LEU A 86 -12.31 12.10 12.15
N GLU A 87 -12.75 13.33 12.41
CA GLU A 87 -13.47 13.66 13.65
C GLU A 87 -14.81 12.89 13.75
N GLY A 88 -15.41 12.50 12.62
CA GLY A 88 -16.59 11.64 12.56
C GLY A 88 -16.31 10.12 12.52
N VAL A 89 -15.05 9.72 12.28
CA VAL A 89 -14.62 8.31 12.14
C VAL A 89 -13.57 7.96 13.22
N ALA A 90 -13.68 8.55 14.39
CA ALA A 90 -13.01 8.08 15.61
C ALA A 90 -13.71 6.82 16.17
N GLY A 91 -13.88 5.80 15.32
CA GLY A 91 -14.38 4.48 15.68
C GLY A 91 -13.40 3.43 15.18
N LYS A 92 -13.15 2.37 15.97
CA LYS A 92 -12.43 1.18 15.49
C LYS A 92 -13.02 0.78 14.14
N LEU A 93 -12.17 0.53 13.14
CA LEU A 93 -12.61 -0.09 11.89
C LEU A 93 -13.41 -1.36 12.25
N PRO A 94 -14.56 -1.61 11.60
CA PRO A 94 -15.36 -2.79 11.90
C PRO A 94 -14.50 -4.04 11.77
N GLU A 95 -14.53 -4.87 12.81
CA GLU A 95 -13.74 -6.09 12.91
C GLU A 95 -14.06 -6.97 11.70
N ALA A 96 -13.01 -7.38 10.97
CA ALA A 96 -13.18 -8.30 9.86
C ALA A 96 -13.62 -9.66 10.41
N PRO A 97 -14.42 -10.43 9.65
CA PRO A 97 -14.78 -11.78 10.09
C PRO A 97 -13.52 -12.62 10.31
N ASP A 98 -13.61 -13.57 11.25
CA ASP A 98 -12.53 -14.52 11.50
C ASP A 98 -12.21 -15.30 10.23
N LEU A 99 -10.91 -15.45 9.96
CA LEU A 99 -10.42 -16.30 8.89
C LEU A 99 -10.50 -17.77 9.31
N THR A 100 -10.78 -18.64 8.34
CA THR A 100 -10.69 -20.08 8.55
C THR A 100 -9.26 -20.44 8.96
N ASN A 101 -9.11 -21.24 10.01
CA ASN A 101 -7.79 -21.59 10.53
C ASN A 101 -7.07 -22.53 9.54
N ARG A 102 -6.01 -22.01 8.92
CA ARG A 102 -5.08 -22.72 8.03
C ARG A 102 -3.65 -22.55 8.52
N SER A 103 -3.47 -22.53 9.85
CA SER A 103 -2.18 -22.30 10.50
C SER A 103 -1.12 -23.35 10.17
N LYS A 104 -1.51 -24.51 9.63
CA LYS A 104 -0.61 -25.65 9.35
C LYS A 104 -0.71 -26.17 7.91
N TRP A 105 -1.19 -25.35 6.97
CA TRP A 105 -1.47 -25.85 5.64
C TRP A 105 -0.22 -26.37 4.92
N MET A 106 0.98 -25.82 5.15
CA MET A 106 2.19 -26.34 4.50
C MET A 106 2.57 -27.72 5.05
N GLU A 107 2.51 -27.91 6.37
CA GLU A 107 2.71 -29.20 7.03
C GLU A 107 1.71 -30.26 6.57
N GLU A 108 0.43 -29.89 6.56
CA GLU A 108 -0.67 -30.76 6.13
C GLU A 108 -0.53 -31.17 4.66
N THR A 109 -0.21 -30.21 3.77
CA THR A 109 0.02 -30.48 2.35
C THR A 109 1.26 -31.36 2.14
N ALA A 110 2.38 -31.10 2.83
CA ALA A 110 3.57 -31.94 2.73
C ALA A 110 3.32 -33.38 3.22
N THR A 111 2.39 -33.55 4.17
CA THR A 111 2.00 -34.88 4.67
C THR A 111 1.08 -35.61 3.70
N CYS A 112 0.10 -34.92 3.12
CA CYS A 112 -0.91 -35.51 2.24
C CYS A 112 -0.45 -35.66 0.78
N VAL A 113 0.45 -34.79 0.32
CA VAL A 113 0.98 -34.74 -1.05
C VAL A 113 2.51 -34.70 -0.98
N PRO A 114 3.19 -35.86 -0.94
CA PRO A 114 4.64 -35.92 -0.80
C PRO A 114 5.41 -35.13 -1.88
N GLU A 115 4.85 -35.01 -3.08
CA GLU A 115 5.40 -34.23 -4.19
C GLU A 115 5.52 -32.74 -3.85
N PHE A 116 4.60 -32.19 -3.05
CA PHE A 116 4.71 -30.81 -2.55
C PHE A 116 5.98 -30.62 -1.73
N GLY A 117 6.30 -31.57 -0.86
CA GLY A 117 7.51 -31.53 -0.03
C GLY A 117 8.82 -31.52 -0.83
N ASN A 118 8.80 -32.04 -2.06
CA ASN A 118 9.97 -32.08 -2.95
C ASN A 118 10.18 -30.79 -3.74
N LYS A 119 9.16 -29.94 -3.85
CA LYS A 119 9.23 -28.65 -4.53
C LYS A 119 10.18 -27.69 -3.81
N LYS A 120 10.77 -26.76 -4.55
CA LYS A 120 11.45 -25.57 -4.01
C LYS A 120 10.42 -24.50 -3.67
N LEU A 121 10.79 -23.54 -2.82
CA LEU A 121 9.87 -22.48 -2.39
C LEU A 121 9.35 -21.59 -3.54
N TYR A 122 10.11 -21.45 -4.62
CA TYR A 122 9.68 -20.71 -5.81
C TYR A 122 8.71 -21.50 -6.71
N GLU A 123 8.46 -22.79 -6.43
CA GLU A 123 7.61 -23.70 -7.21
C GLU A 123 6.24 -23.97 -6.58
N ILE A 124 5.95 -23.32 -5.45
CA ILE A 124 4.67 -23.43 -4.74
C ILE A 124 3.88 -22.13 -4.86
N SER A 125 2.56 -22.19 -4.78
CA SER A 125 1.73 -20.98 -4.75
C SER A 125 1.49 -20.55 -3.29
N ILE A 126 1.75 -19.28 -3.00
CA ILE A 126 1.75 -18.71 -1.65
C ILE A 126 0.78 -17.53 -1.60
N PRO A 127 -0.25 -17.57 -0.74
CA PRO A 127 -1.12 -16.41 -0.52
C PRO A 127 -0.37 -15.33 0.25
N ALA A 128 -0.53 -14.09 -0.20
CA ALA A 128 0.25 -12.94 0.27
C ALA A 128 -0.60 -11.68 0.44
N THR A 129 -0.15 -10.80 1.32
CA THR A 129 -0.88 -9.58 1.67
C THR A 129 -0.08 -8.33 1.34
N HIS A 130 -0.66 -7.44 0.55
CA HIS A 130 -0.08 -6.13 0.25
C HIS A 130 -0.14 -5.24 1.50
N ASN A 131 0.95 -4.50 1.76
CA ASN A 131 1.11 -3.61 2.92
C ASN A 131 0.55 -4.23 4.22
N SER A 132 1.07 -5.39 4.60
CA SER A 132 0.41 -6.33 5.51
C SER A 132 0.08 -5.75 6.89
N ALA A 133 0.89 -4.81 7.37
CA ALA A 133 0.77 -4.24 8.71
C ALA A 133 -0.08 -2.94 8.79
N THR A 134 -0.81 -2.59 7.72
CA THR A 134 -1.66 -1.39 7.67
C THR A 134 -3.04 -1.55 8.33
N TYR A 135 -3.24 -2.59 9.15
CA TYR A 135 -4.46 -2.81 9.95
C TYR A 135 -4.53 -1.93 11.21
N ILE A 136 -3.39 -1.37 11.63
CA ILE A 136 -3.28 -0.32 12.66
C ILE A 136 -2.69 0.92 11.99
N THR A 137 -3.36 2.06 12.10
CA THR A 137 -2.81 3.34 11.63
C THR A 137 -2.86 4.36 12.77
N ILE A 138 -1.76 5.11 12.96
CA ILE A 138 -1.71 6.20 13.96
C ILE A 138 -2.38 7.46 13.42
N GLN A 139 -2.32 7.66 12.11
CA GLN A 139 -3.17 8.63 11.42
C GLN A 139 -4.42 7.90 10.97
N ALA A 140 -5.48 8.01 11.76
CA ALA A 140 -6.80 7.52 11.39
C ALA A 140 -7.16 8.10 10.01
N GLY A 141 -7.71 7.25 9.13
CA GLY A 141 -8.63 7.53 8.02
C GLY A 141 -8.20 8.39 6.82
N SER A 142 -7.06 8.06 6.22
CA SER A 142 -7.13 7.93 4.76
C SER A 142 -7.66 6.53 4.45
N PRO A 143 -8.87 6.37 3.88
CA PRO A 143 -9.46 5.06 3.57
C PRO A 143 -8.67 4.26 2.51
N TRP A 144 -7.58 4.84 2.00
CA TRP A 144 -6.63 4.25 1.06
C TRP A 144 -5.33 3.78 1.70
N VAL A 145 -5.07 4.13 2.96
CA VAL A 145 -3.86 3.69 3.69
C VAL A 145 -4.03 2.28 4.25
N VAL A 146 -5.26 1.90 4.58
CA VAL A 146 -5.59 0.61 5.18
C VAL A 146 -5.75 -0.44 4.07
N CYS A 147 -4.78 -1.34 3.96
CA CYS A 147 -4.81 -2.47 3.02
C CYS A 147 -5.27 -3.77 3.70
N GLN A 148 -5.16 -3.87 5.03
CA GLN A 148 -5.55 -5.07 5.79
C GLN A 148 -6.40 -4.70 7.01
N ARG A 149 -7.17 -5.66 7.53
CA ARG A 149 -7.96 -5.51 8.77
C ARG A 149 -7.58 -6.52 9.86
N HIS A 150 -6.92 -7.61 9.51
CA HIS A 150 -6.45 -8.63 10.44
C HIS A 150 -5.04 -8.30 10.91
N SER A 151 -4.70 -8.69 12.14
CA SER A 151 -3.32 -8.58 12.63
C SER A 151 -2.39 -9.54 11.89
N ILE A 152 -1.07 -9.36 12.01
CA ILE A 152 -0.12 -10.25 11.33
C ILE A 152 -0.30 -11.69 11.79
N TYR A 153 -0.48 -11.92 13.09
CA TYR A 153 -0.76 -13.23 13.62
C TYR A 153 -2.03 -13.86 13.01
N ASN A 154 -3.11 -13.09 12.88
CA ASN A 154 -4.37 -13.59 12.31
C ASN A 154 -4.27 -13.83 10.80
N GLN A 155 -3.52 -13.02 10.06
CA GLN A 155 -3.21 -13.27 8.65
C GLN A 155 -2.49 -14.62 8.47
N LEU A 156 -1.45 -14.87 9.28
CA LEU A 156 -0.69 -16.11 9.27
C LEU A 156 -1.57 -17.31 9.67
N ARG A 157 -2.38 -17.19 10.73
CA ARG A 157 -3.35 -18.22 11.12
C ARG A 157 -4.37 -18.50 10.01
N GLY A 158 -4.79 -17.48 9.24
CA GLY A 158 -5.72 -17.60 8.12
C GLY A 158 -5.17 -18.33 6.90
N GLY A 159 -3.83 -18.43 6.79
CA GLY A 159 -3.13 -19.15 5.72
C GLY A 159 -2.11 -18.32 4.94
N ILE A 160 -2.01 -17.01 5.19
CA ILE A 160 -1.00 -16.14 4.55
C ILE A 160 0.40 -16.65 4.91
N ARG A 161 1.29 -16.74 3.92
CA ARG A 161 2.71 -17.11 4.13
C ARG A 161 3.68 -16.13 3.49
N SER A 162 3.19 -15.04 2.91
CA SER A 162 4.04 -13.93 2.48
C SER A 162 3.49 -12.57 2.91
N LEU A 163 4.34 -11.75 3.53
CA LEU A 163 3.98 -10.46 4.11
C LEU A 163 4.82 -9.34 3.50
N ASP A 164 4.19 -8.23 3.14
CA ASP A 164 4.81 -7.01 2.65
C ASP A 164 4.91 -5.95 3.77
N PHE A 165 6.13 -5.66 4.22
CA PHE A 165 6.44 -4.59 5.15
C PHE A 165 7.21 -3.46 4.46
N ARG A 166 6.66 -2.24 4.55
CA ARG A 166 7.37 -1.03 4.17
C ARG A 166 7.90 -0.35 5.42
N VAL A 167 9.22 -0.20 5.53
CA VAL A 167 9.90 0.17 6.77
C VAL A 167 10.52 1.55 6.68
N CYS A 168 10.47 2.30 7.79
CA CYS A 168 11.13 3.60 7.95
C CYS A 168 11.65 3.80 9.39
N ASP A 169 12.51 4.80 9.57
CA ASP A 169 13.13 5.18 10.85
C ASP A 169 13.16 6.71 11.09
N ASP A 170 12.36 7.45 10.32
CA ASP A 170 12.29 8.91 10.30
C ASP A 170 11.14 9.51 11.11
N SER A 171 10.59 8.74 12.05
CA SER A 171 9.67 9.20 13.10
C SER A 171 10.34 10.18 14.08
N GLY A 172 11.66 10.10 14.26
CA GLY A 172 12.43 10.89 15.23
C GLY A 172 12.42 10.33 16.67
N ASP A 173 11.78 9.18 16.90
CA ASP A 173 11.71 8.52 18.21
C ASP A 173 12.76 7.41 18.41
N GLY A 174 13.61 7.18 17.40
CA GLY A 174 14.63 6.14 17.40
C GLY A 174 14.12 4.71 17.16
N ASN A 175 12.83 4.54 16.86
CA ASN A 175 12.22 3.24 16.59
C ASN A 175 12.12 2.97 15.08
N LEU A 176 11.97 1.68 14.75
CA LEU A 176 11.60 1.24 13.40
C LEU A 176 10.08 1.13 13.28
N TRP A 177 9.57 1.61 12.16
CA TRP A 177 8.16 1.74 11.88
C TRP A 177 7.78 1.03 10.59
N VAL A 178 6.59 0.44 10.56
CA VAL A 178 5.89 0.15 9.31
C VAL A 178 5.16 1.41 8.87
N SER A 179 5.15 1.67 7.57
CA SER A 179 4.45 2.81 6.98
C SER A 179 3.76 2.46 5.67
N HIS A 180 2.83 3.33 5.27
CA HIS A 180 2.23 3.34 3.93
C HIS A 180 1.86 4.78 3.59
N GLY A 181 2.84 5.55 3.08
CA GLY A 181 2.78 7.02 2.92
C GLY A 181 2.80 7.79 4.25
N SER A 182 2.31 7.19 5.33
CA SER A 182 2.25 7.69 6.70
C SER A 182 2.67 6.60 7.70
N LEU A 183 3.01 6.99 8.93
CA LEU A 183 3.36 6.05 10.00
C LEU A 183 2.15 5.20 10.39
N CYS A 184 2.32 3.88 10.42
CA CYS A 184 1.29 2.93 10.80
C CYS A 184 1.48 2.42 12.22
N SER A 185 2.57 1.69 12.46
CA SER A 185 2.78 0.91 13.69
C SER A 185 4.26 0.59 13.89
N HIS A 186 4.66 0.28 15.12
CA HIS A 186 6.02 -0.18 15.40
C HIS A 186 6.27 -1.55 14.76
N LEU A 187 7.38 -1.67 14.03
CA LEU A 187 7.75 -2.90 13.34
C LEU A 187 7.96 -4.07 14.32
N ILE A 188 8.46 -3.79 15.53
CA ILE A 188 8.79 -4.83 16.51
C ILE A 188 7.58 -5.70 16.87
N ASN A 189 6.39 -5.10 17.01
CA ASN A 189 5.17 -5.81 17.36
C ASN A 189 4.82 -6.90 16.32
N HIS A 190 5.00 -6.58 15.04
CA HIS A 190 4.72 -7.51 13.94
C HIS A 190 5.76 -8.62 13.85
N LEU A 191 7.02 -8.33 14.18
CA LEU A 191 8.06 -9.36 14.28
C LEU A 191 7.80 -10.31 15.46
N GLU A 192 7.24 -9.81 16.57
CA GLU A 192 6.80 -10.65 17.70
C GLU A 192 5.64 -11.58 17.30
N GLU A 193 4.65 -11.06 16.56
CA GLU A 193 3.54 -11.87 16.02
C GLU A 193 4.04 -12.99 15.09
N ILE A 194 4.99 -12.70 14.19
CA ILE A 194 5.61 -13.71 13.32
C ILE A 194 6.37 -14.73 14.16
N LYS A 195 7.17 -14.28 15.13
CA LYS A 195 7.95 -15.15 16.01
C LYS A 195 7.04 -16.11 16.79
N GLN A 196 5.93 -15.60 17.32
CA GLN A 196 4.93 -16.41 18.00
C GLN A 196 4.37 -17.47 17.04
N PHE A 197 3.89 -17.07 15.86
CA PHE A 197 3.32 -17.99 14.88
C PHE A 197 4.30 -19.10 14.48
N LEU A 198 5.56 -18.76 14.20
CA LEU A 198 6.60 -19.73 13.82
C LEU A 198 7.01 -20.65 14.96
N HIS A 199 6.90 -20.20 16.21
CA HIS A 199 7.11 -21.05 17.39
C HIS A 199 6.01 -22.10 17.54
N GLU A 200 4.76 -21.70 17.33
CA GLU A 200 3.59 -22.58 17.44
C GLU A 200 3.45 -23.54 16.25
N ASN A 201 3.97 -23.16 15.08
CA ASN A 201 3.85 -23.91 13.83
C ASN A 201 5.25 -24.18 13.21
N PRO A 202 6.01 -25.15 13.76
CA PRO A 202 7.44 -25.35 13.44
C PRO A 202 7.73 -25.81 12.00
N LYS A 203 6.71 -26.23 11.26
CA LYS A 203 6.79 -26.69 9.87
C LYS A 203 6.29 -25.67 8.86
N GLU A 204 5.84 -24.51 9.31
CA GLU A 204 5.43 -23.44 8.42
C GLU A 204 6.60 -22.52 8.07
N ILE A 205 6.59 -22.03 6.83
CA ILE A 205 7.61 -21.14 6.29
C ILE A 205 6.94 -19.83 5.88
N VAL A 206 7.45 -18.71 6.40
CA VAL A 206 6.99 -17.36 6.09
C VAL A 206 8.03 -16.65 5.22
N LEU A 207 7.56 -15.94 4.21
CA LEU A 207 8.35 -15.06 3.36
C LEU A 207 8.06 -13.60 3.72
N LEU A 208 9.11 -12.79 3.81
CA LEU A 208 8.98 -11.35 4.03
C LEU A 208 9.51 -10.59 2.82
N LEU A 209 8.66 -9.74 2.27
CA LEU A 209 9.06 -8.63 1.42
C LEU A 209 9.30 -7.43 2.33
N MET A 210 10.53 -6.97 2.40
CA MET A 210 10.88 -5.75 3.12
C MET A 210 11.44 -4.70 2.18
N LYS A 211 10.87 -3.50 2.21
CA LYS A 211 11.31 -2.36 1.41
C LYS A 211 11.22 -1.05 2.17
N LYS A 212 11.95 -0.05 1.70
CA LYS A 212 11.71 1.33 2.12
C LYS A 212 10.38 1.81 1.54
N ASP A 213 9.56 2.47 2.35
CA ASP A 213 8.37 3.14 1.84
C ASP A 213 8.74 4.34 0.93
N TRP A 214 7.88 4.69 -0.02
CA TRP A 214 8.21 5.59 -1.13
C TRP A 214 8.73 6.96 -0.66
N ASP A 215 7.96 7.66 0.17
CA ASP A 215 8.28 9.02 0.67
C ASP A 215 8.90 9.05 2.08
N ARG A 216 9.27 7.90 2.62
CA ARG A 216 9.89 7.78 3.95
C ARG A 216 11.38 7.49 3.84
N LYS A 217 12.11 7.72 4.92
CA LYS A 217 13.54 7.40 5.01
C LYS A 217 13.74 6.15 5.85
N LEU A 218 14.72 5.36 5.43
CA LEU A 218 15.32 4.30 6.22
C LEU A 218 16.83 4.56 6.18
N SER A 219 17.40 5.03 7.29
CA SER A 219 18.82 5.32 7.39
C SER A 219 19.67 4.03 7.40
N THR A 220 20.98 4.19 7.22
CA THR A 220 21.93 3.07 7.36
C THR A 220 21.91 2.47 8.76
N ASP A 221 21.77 3.31 9.80
CA ASP A 221 21.69 2.86 11.19
C ASP A 221 20.36 2.14 11.48
N GLY A 222 19.25 2.63 10.89
CA GLY A 222 17.95 1.96 10.92
C GLY A 222 18.01 0.58 10.26
N LEU A 223 18.65 0.47 9.10
CA LEU A 223 18.85 -0.80 8.41
C LEU A 223 19.73 -1.77 9.23
N ALA A 224 20.80 -1.28 9.85
CA ALA A 224 21.64 -2.09 10.74
C ALA A 224 20.87 -2.55 11.99
N THR A 225 20.03 -1.68 12.55
CA THR A 225 19.15 -2.00 13.67
C THR A 225 18.13 -3.07 13.30
N LEU A 226 17.51 -2.95 12.12
CA LEU A 226 16.59 -3.94 11.59
C LEU A 226 17.27 -5.30 11.44
N LYS A 227 18.47 -5.34 10.84
CA LYS A 227 19.28 -6.56 10.73
C LYS A 227 19.47 -7.23 12.09
N ARG A 228 19.89 -6.47 13.10
CA ARG A 228 20.13 -6.99 14.45
C ARG A 228 18.86 -7.56 15.08
N ILE A 229 17.72 -6.88 14.92
CA ILE A 229 16.44 -7.36 15.45
C ILE A 229 16.05 -8.69 14.79
N ILE A 230 16.13 -8.79 13.47
CA ILE A 230 15.81 -10.02 12.73
C ILE A 230 16.71 -11.18 13.17
N LEU A 231 18.03 -10.95 13.28
CA LEU A 231 18.97 -11.96 13.74
C LEU A 231 18.66 -12.43 15.17
N ASN A 232 18.30 -11.51 16.06
CA ASN A 232 17.95 -11.82 17.44
C ASN A 232 16.63 -12.62 17.53
N PHE A 233 15.65 -12.30 16.69
CA PHE A 233 14.32 -12.91 16.75
C PHE A 233 14.30 -14.30 16.11
N PHE A 234 14.97 -14.43 14.96
CA PHE A 234 14.80 -15.57 14.08
C PHE A 234 16.07 -16.40 13.92
N GLY A 235 17.27 -15.83 14.07
CA GLY A 235 18.55 -16.56 14.14
C GLY A 235 18.63 -17.80 13.25
N THR A 236 18.56 -18.99 13.85
CA THR A 236 18.67 -20.29 13.17
C THR A 236 17.49 -20.64 12.24
N LYS A 237 16.34 -19.97 12.40
CA LYS A 237 15.15 -20.11 11.57
C LYS A 237 15.26 -19.39 10.22
N LEU A 238 16.27 -18.52 10.06
CA LEU A 238 16.49 -17.77 8.83
C LEU A 238 16.89 -18.70 7.69
N ILE A 239 16.28 -18.50 6.54
CA ILE A 239 16.58 -19.20 5.30
C ILE A 239 17.53 -18.33 4.48
N THR A 240 18.71 -18.86 4.18
CA THR A 240 19.70 -18.19 3.34
C THR A 240 19.27 -18.19 1.88
N LYS A 241 19.86 -17.32 1.06
CA LYS A 241 19.61 -17.29 -0.39
C LYS A 241 19.84 -18.65 -1.06
N LYS A 242 20.91 -19.34 -0.65
CA LYS A 242 21.25 -20.66 -1.15
C LYS A 242 20.17 -21.69 -0.80
N GLU A 243 19.77 -21.75 0.48
CA GLU A 243 18.72 -22.67 0.94
C GLU A 243 17.38 -22.41 0.23
N MET A 244 17.00 -21.14 0.04
CA MET A 244 15.78 -20.77 -0.69
C MET A 244 15.76 -21.28 -2.15
N LEU A 245 16.93 -21.39 -2.80
CA LEU A 245 17.05 -21.81 -4.20
C LEU A 245 17.30 -23.32 -4.36
N GLU A 246 18.00 -23.93 -3.42
CA GLU A 246 18.51 -25.28 -3.56
C GLU A 246 17.80 -26.30 -2.67
N SER A 247 17.15 -25.90 -1.58
CA SER A 247 16.49 -26.81 -0.65
C SER A 247 15.00 -26.99 -0.96
N SER A 248 14.50 -28.22 -0.82
CA SER A 248 13.07 -28.49 -0.92
C SER A 248 12.33 -27.98 0.32
N VAL A 249 11.01 -27.83 0.19
CA VAL A 249 10.14 -27.45 1.31
C VAL A 249 10.32 -28.41 2.49
N SER A 250 10.34 -29.73 2.26
CA SER A 250 10.55 -30.72 3.32
C SER A 250 11.94 -30.64 3.96
N GLU A 251 12.98 -30.34 3.18
CA GLU A 251 14.34 -30.16 3.73
C GLU A 251 14.38 -28.97 4.68
N LEU A 252 13.85 -27.81 4.26
CA LEU A 252 13.75 -26.61 5.09
C LEU A 252 12.97 -26.89 6.38
N MET A 253 11.81 -27.52 6.26
CA MET A 253 10.99 -27.96 7.39
C MET A 253 11.75 -28.89 8.36
N SER A 254 12.55 -29.83 7.84
CA SER A 254 13.33 -30.77 8.65
C SER A 254 14.47 -30.08 9.40
N GLN A 255 15.04 -29.03 8.81
CA GLN A 255 16.12 -28.22 9.36
C GLN A 255 15.63 -27.11 10.31
N GLY A 256 14.32 -26.94 10.46
CA GLY A 256 13.74 -25.88 11.30
C GLY A 256 13.89 -24.47 10.70
N LYS A 257 14.05 -24.40 9.37
CA LYS A 257 14.16 -23.18 8.57
C LYS A 257 12.75 -22.69 8.25
N GLN A 258 12.46 -21.43 8.60
CA GLN A 258 11.08 -20.92 8.63
C GLN A 258 10.90 -19.47 8.14
N LEU A 259 11.95 -18.67 7.99
CA LEU A 259 11.81 -17.26 7.59
C LEU A 259 12.75 -16.89 6.44
N GLY A 260 12.19 -16.66 5.26
CA GLY A 260 12.91 -16.24 4.05
C GLY A 260 12.61 -14.79 3.67
N PHE A 261 13.51 -14.17 2.90
CA PHE A 261 13.34 -12.81 2.39
C PHE A 261 13.46 -12.77 0.87
N TYR A 262 12.62 -11.95 0.23
CA TYR A 262 12.63 -11.76 -1.21
C TYR A 262 12.49 -10.26 -1.55
N HIS A 263 12.79 -9.92 -2.80
CA HIS A 263 12.86 -8.56 -3.36
C HIS A 263 14.03 -7.70 -2.85
N GLU A 264 15.07 -7.54 -3.67
CA GLU A 264 16.36 -6.88 -3.34
C GLU A 264 16.32 -5.34 -3.17
N SER A 265 15.22 -4.77 -2.70
CA SER A 265 15.12 -3.33 -2.41
C SER A 265 15.95 -2.87 -1.21
N LEU A 266 16.27 -3.79 -0.29
CA LEU A 266 17.13 -3.57 0.87
C LEU A 266 18.35 -4.49 0.81
N LYS A 267 19.48 -4.02 1.35
CA LYS A 267 20.75 -4.75 1.38
C LYS A 267 21.22 -4.96 2.81
N PHE A 268 20.87 -6.09 3.41
CA PHE A 268 21.34 -6.43 4.77
C PHE A 268 22.72 -7.09 4.77
N GLY A 269 23.03 -7.87 3.72
CA GLY A 269 24.19 -8.75 3.67
C GLY A 269 24.07 -9.96 4.60
N GLU A 270 25.05 -10.85 4.56
CA GLU A 270 25.07 -12.11 5.31
C GLU A 270 24.63 -12.00 6.78
N PRO A 271 23.80 -12.93 7.31
CA PRO A 271 23.16 -14.06 6.61
C PRO A 271 21.79 -13.72 6.00
N ILE A 272 21.39 -12.44 5.97
CA ILE A 272 20.09 -12.00 5.45
C ILE A 272 20.30 -11.51 4.03
N GLU A 273 20.19 -12.44 3.10
CA GLU A 273 20.27 -12.16 1.67
C GLU A 273 18.89 -12.23 1.04
N LEU A 274 18.59 -11.25 0.17
CA LEU A 274 17.29 -11.16 -0.49
C LEU A 274 17.39 -11.77 -1.86
N LEU A 275 16.33 -12.47 -2.28
CA LEU A 275 16.25 -13.02 -3.62
C LEU A 275 15.66 -12.03 -4.62
N PRO A 276 16.24 -11.91 -5.82
CA PRO A 276 15.59 -11.20 -6.92
C PRO A 276 14.20 -11.77 -7.17
N THR A 277 13.24 -10.89 -7.47
CA THR A 277 11.84 -11.26 -7.68
C THR A 277 11.35 -10.62 -8.97
N ASN A 278 10.79 -11.42 -9.87
CA ASN A 278 10.03 -10.90 -11.00
C ASN A 278 8.64 -10.52 -10.51
N TRP A 279 8.24 -9.27 -10.72
CA TRP A 279 7.08 -8.70 -10.02
C TRP A 279 6.16 -8.00 -11.01
N SER A 280 4.85 -8.27 -10.93
CA SER A 280 3.85 -7.67 -11.83
C SER A 280 3.42 -6.25 -11.43
N TRP A 281 4.09 -5.62 -10.45
CA TRP A 281 3.69 -4.31 -9.90
C TRP A 281 3.60 -3.21 -10.96
N ASP A 282 4.47 -3.22 -11.97
CA ASP A 282 4.41 -2.24 -13.05
C ASP A 282 3.10 -2.32 -13.86
N LYS A 283 2.39 -3.46 -13.78
CA LYS A 283 1.10 -3.73 -14.41
C LYS A 283 -0.11 -3.40 -13.54
N THR A 284 0.06 -2.84 -12.34
CA THR A 284 -1.09 -2.57 -11.43
C THR A 284 -1.67 -1.16 -11.57
N HIS A 285 -1.06 -0.30 -12.40
CA HIS A 285 -1.44 1.11 -12.61
C HIS A 285 -2.72 1.27 -13.44
N TYR A 286 -3.82 0.74 -12.93
CA TYR A 286 -5.14 0.78 -13.54
C TYR A 286 -6.18 1.29 -12.55
N ASP A 287 -7.19 1.99 -13.09
CA ASP A 287 -8.37 2.44 -12.34
C ASP A 287 -9.58 1.52 -12.55
N VAL A 288 -9.45 0.53 -13.44
CA VAL A 288 -10.52 -0.38 -13.90
C VAL A 288 -10.02 -1.82 -13.84
N VAL A 289 -10.89 -2.75 -13.46
CA VAL A 289 -10.52 -4.14 -13.15
C VAL A 289 -10.21 -4.96 -14.39
N GLU A 290 -10.95 -4.79 -15.49
CA GLU A 290 -10.78 -5.63 -16.68
C GLU A 290 -9.40 -5.47 -17.32
N PRO A 291 -8.90 -4.24 -17.61
CA PRO A 291 -7.56 -4.07 -18.19
C PRO A 291 -6.44 -4.52 -17.24
N LEU A 292 -6.65 -4.39 -15.92
CA LEU A 292 -5.72 -4.93 -14.92
C LEU A 292 -5.57 -6.44 -15.10
N PHE A 293 -6.68 -7.19 -15.13
CA PHE A 293 -6.62 -8.64 -15.20
C PHE A 293 -6.13 -9.15 -16.56
N GLU A 294 -6.38 -8.42 -17.66
CA GLU A 294 -5.78 -8.75 -18.96
C GLU A 294 -4.25 -8.76 -18.90
N GLU A 295 -3.64 -7.72 -18.32
CA GLU A 295 -2.18 -7.66 -18.17
C GLU A 295 -1.65 -8.64 -17.12
N LEU A 296 -2.34 -8.84 -16.01
CA LEU A 296 -1.92 -9.79 -14.97
C LEU A 296 -1.95 -11.24 -15.48
N ILE A 297 -2.97 -11.61 -16.26
CA ILE A 297 -3.06 -12.93 -16.89
C ILE A 297 -1.90 -13.13 -17.86
N LYS A 298 -1.70 -12.17 -18.77
CA LYS A 298 -0.60 -12.21 -19.74
C LYS A 298 0.76 -12.34 -19.04
N TRP A 299 1.01 -11.52 -18.03
CA TRP A 299 2.24 -11.59 -17.24
C TRP A 299 2.38 -12.95 -16.55
N GLY A 300 1.31 -13.50 -15.97
CA GLY A 300 1.34 -14.80 -15.30
C GLY A 300 1.65 -15.96 -16.25
N GLU A 301 1.11 -15.93 -17.48
CA GLU A 301 1.33 -16.96 -18.50
C GLU A 301 2.78 -17.02 -19.00
N GLU A 302 3.49 -15.88 -18.96
CA GLU A 302 4.92 -15.78 -19.26
C GLU A 302 5.79 -16.43 -18.18
N GLN A 303 5.28 -16.64 -16.96
CA GLN A 303 6.06 -17.21 -15.87
C GLN A 303 6.20 -18.72 -15.98
N LYS A 304 7.38 -19.22 -15.59
CA LYS A 304 7.79 -20.63 -15.64
C LYS A 304 8.69 -20.95 -14.44
N TYR A 305 8.43 -22.04 -13.74
CA TYR A 305 9.23 -22.48 -12.59
C TYR A 305 10.66 -22.85 -12.98
N GLU A 306 10.88 -23.29 -14.22
CA GLU A 306 12.19 -23.60 -14.79
C GLU A 306 13.14 -22.38 -14.79
N ASN A 307 12.61 -21.16 -14.69
CA ASN A 307 13.40 -19.94 -14.54
C ASN A 307 14.10 -19.85 -13.17
N LYS A 308 13.73 -20.69 -12.20
CA LYS A 308 14.30 -20.73 -10.83
C LYS A 308 14.28 -19.37 -10.14
N GLN A 309 13.18 -18.64 -10.31
CA GLN A 309 13.02 -17.28 -9.83
C GLN A 309 11.73 -17.15 -9.01
N PHE A 310 11.81 -16.34 -7.95
CA PHE A 310 10.61 -15.92 -7.23
C PHE A 310 9.77 -15.00 -8.12
N THR A 311 8.49 -15.30 -8.22
CA THR A 311 7.51 -14.49 -8.95
C THR A 311 6.48 -13.94 -7.97
N ALA A 312 6.10 -12.69 -8.14
CA ALA A 312 5.05 -12.06 -7.35
C ALA A 312 4.00 -11.47 -8.28
N LEU A 313 2.78 -11.97 -8.18
CA LEU A 313 1.60 -11.46 -8.87
C LEU A 313 0.83 -10.55 -7.92
N GLU A 314 0.73 -9.27 -8.25
CA GLU A 314 0.04 -8.26 -7.48
C GLU A 314 -1.39 -8.09 -8.00
N CYS A 315 -2.35 -8.69 -7.33
CA CYS A 315 -3.77 -8.54 -7.63
C CYS A 315 -4.36 -7.40 -6.81
N ILE A 316 -3.82 -6.19 -7.02
CA ILE A 316 -4.25 -4.96 -6.35
C ILE A 316 -4.47 -3.86 -7.38
N LEU A 317 -5.33 -2.89 -7.05
CA LEU A 317 -5.40 -1.64 -7.81
C LEU A 317 -4.47 -0.63 -7.17
N THR A 318 -3.57 -0.06 -7.97
CA THR A 318 -2.81 1.14 -7.59
C THR A 318 -3.32 2.32 -8.42
N PRO A 319 -4.50 2.87 -8.08
CA PRO A 319 -5.10 3.95 -8.86
C PRO A 319 -4.22 5.19 -8.82
N SER A 320 -4.35 6.04 -9.84
CA SER A 320 -3.62 7.30 -9.88
C SER A 320 -4.00 8.19 -8.69
N VAL A 321 -3.12 9.11 -8.27
CA VAL A 321 -3.45 10.09 -7.21
C VAL A 321 -4.73 10.85 -7.56
N HIS A 322 -4.96 11.14 -8.84
CA HIS A 322 -6.20 11.76 -9.30
C HIS A 322 -7.41 10.85 -9.03
N SER A 323 -7.30 9.57 -9.36
CA SER A 323 -8.35 8.57 -9.20
C SER A 323 -8.65 8.26 -7.73
N VAL A 324 -7.64 8.22 -6.86
CA VAL A 324 -7.81 8.14 -5.39
C VAL A 324 -8.64 9.32 -4.87
N VAL A 325 -8.42 10.52 -5.43
CA VAL A 325 -9.09 11.76 -5.01
C VAL A 325 -10.51 11.86 -5.58
N THR A 326 -10.76 11.37 -6.79
CA THR A 326 -12.07 11.49 -7.46
C THR A 326 -13.01 10.31 -7.20
N THR A 327 -12.47 9.12 -6.89
CA THR A 327 -13.28 7.88 -6.78
C THR A 327 -14.15 7.85 -5.52
N LEU A 328 -13.89 8.69 -4.51
CA LEU A 328 -14.71 8.88 -3.29
C LEU A 328 -15.03 7.61 -2.47
N ARG A 329 -14.61 6.42 -2.92
CA ARG A 329 -14.86 5.11 -2.30
C ARG A 329 -13.63 4.64 -1.53
N PRO A 330 -13.81 3.98 -0.37
CA PRO A 330 -12.71 3.41 0.38
C PRO A 330 -12.08 2.23 -0.38
N LEU A 331 -10.79 1.94 -0.13
CA LEU A 331 -10.08 0.83 -0.77
C LEU A 331 -10.81 -0.51 -0.56
N SER A 332 -11.43 -0.70 0.61
CA SER A 332 -12.25 -1.89 0.91
C SER A 332 -13.46 -2.10 -0.01
N GLU A 333 -13.93 -1.06 -0.70
CA GLU A 333 -14.97 -1.19 -1.73
C GLU A 333 -14.36 -1.38 -3.12
N VAL A 334 -13.27 -0.66 -3.40
CA VAL A 334 -12.58 -0.71 -4.70
C VAL A 334 -11.94 -2.08 -4.95
N THR A 335 -11.52 -2.78 -3.90
CA THR A 335 -10.94 -4.13 -4.01
C THR A 335 -11.97 -5.23 -4.30
N LYS A 336 -13.28 -5.01 -4.05
CA LYS A 336 -14.27 -6.10 -4.18
C LYS A 336 -14.33 -6.69 -5.59
N PRO A 337 -14.41 -5.88 -6.67
CA PRO A 337 -14.40 -6.44 -8.02
C PRO A 337 -13.07 -7.10 -8.39
N VAL A 338 -11.94 -6.63 -7.82
CA VAL A 338 -10.62 -7.28 -7.97
C VAL A 338 -10.64 -8.67 -7.34
N HIS A 339 -11.22 -8.81 -6.14
CA HIS A 339 -11.36 -10.09 -5.47
C HIS A 339 -12.28 -11.05 -6.23
N GLU A 340 -13.41 -10.56 -6.72
CA GLU A 340 -14.33 -11.35 -7.55
C GLU A 340 -13.60 -11.89 -8.78
N LYS A 341 -12.85 -11.03 -9.48
CA LYS A 341 -12.15 -11.43 -10.70
C LYS A 341 -10.96 -12.36 -10.44
N LEU A 342 -10.23 -12.16 -9.36
CA LEU A 342 -9.17 -13.07 -8.93
C LEU A 342 -9.76 -14.45 -8.58
N LEU A 343 -10.88 -14.50 -7.88
CA LEU A 343 -11.51 -15.75 -7.51
C LEU A 343 -12.02 -16.52 -8.74
N GLU A 344 -12.61 -15.82 -9.71
CA GLU A 344 -12.96 -16.40 -11.02
C GLU A 344 -11.74 -16.98 -11.73
N LEU A 345 -10.64 -16.23 -11.78
CA LEU A 345 -9.41 -16.65 -12.42
C LEU A 345 -8.81 -17.90 -11.74
N LEU A 346 -8.72 -17.90 -10.41
CA LEU A 346 -8.17 -19.01 -9.64
C LEU A 346 -8.99 -20.31 -9.78
N ARG A 347 -10.31 -20.19 -9.98
CA ARG A 347 -11.23 -21.32 -10.20
C ARG A 347 -11.35 -21.76 -11.66
N SER A 348 -10.75 -21.01 -12.58
CA SER A 348 -10.72 -21.36 -14.00
C SER A 348 -9.60 -22.38 -14.30
N ASN A 349 -9.46 -22.77 -15.57
CA ASN A 349 -8.35 -23.62 -16.02
C ASN A 349 -7.01 -22.86 -16.15
N TRP A 350 -6.79 -21.81 -15.35
CA TRP A 350 -5.59 -20.97 -15.42
C TRP A 350 -4.40 -21.62 -14.71
N THR A 351 -3.45 -22.12 -15.50
CA THR A 351 -2.33 -22.96 -15.07
C THR A 351 -1.01 -22.21 -14.91
N ALA A 352 -1.04 -20.88 -14.87
CA ALA A 352 0.17 -20.06 -14.69
C ALA A 352 0.98 -20.49 -13.47
N GLN A 353 2.30 -20.59 -13.65
CA GLN A 353 3.24 -21.01 -12.62
C GLN A 353 3.72 -19.80 -11.81
N THR A 354 2.81 -19.27 -10.99
CA THR A 354 3.07 -18.12 -10.12
C THR A 354 3.32 -18.57 -8.69
N ASN A 355 4.27 -17.90 -8.03
CA ASN A 355 4.69 -18.21 -6.68
C ASN A 355 3.88 -17.39 -5.66
N VAL A 356 4.22 -16.12 -5.44
CA VAL A 356 3.52 -15.26 -4.50
C VAL A 356 2.32 -14.61 -5.18
N ILE A 357 1.12 -14.73 -4.60
CA ILE A 357 -0.10 -14.06 -5.08
C ILE A 357 -0.59 -13.08 -4.01
N THR A 358 -0.47 -11.80 -4.30
CA THR A 358 -0.69 -10.70 -3.36
C THR A 358 -2.04 -10.04 -3.56
N PHE A 359 -2.76 -9.76 -2.46
CA PHE A 359 -4.05 -9.05 -2.47
C PHE A 359 -4.26 -8.23 -1.18
N ASP A 360 -5.28 -7.37 -1.18
CA ASP A 360 -5.71 -6.60 0.01
C ASP A 360 -6.80 -7.35 0.81
N TYR A 361 -6.98 -7.02 2.10
CA TYR A 361 -8.07 -7.45 2.99
C TYR A 361 -8.31 -8.95 3.24
N CYS A 362 -7.35 -9.83 2.96
CA CYS A 362 -7.41 -11.26 3.31
C CYS A 362 -8.74 -12.00 2.98
N PRO A 363 -9.24 -11.98 1.73
CA PRO A 363 -10.42 -12.74 1.32
C PRO A 363 -10.23 -14.26 1.54
N ASP A 364 -10.97 -14.83 2.50
CA ASP A 364 -10.81 -16.23 2.94
C ASP A 364 -10.90 -17.25 1.78
N ALA A 365 -11.83 -17.04 0.85
CA ALA A 365 -12.00 -17.90 -0.33
C ALA A 365 -10.80 -17.83 -1.28
N ILE A 366 -10.20 -16.65 -1.47
CA ILE A 366 -9.00 -16.52 -2.32
C ILE A 366 -7.81 -17.19 -1.63
N ILE A 367 -7.64 -17.02 -0.32
CA ILE A 367 -6.58 -17.71 0.44
C ILE A 367 -6.68 -19.22 0.22
N GLU A 368 -7.89 -19.77 0.31
CA GLU A 368 -8.15 -21.18 0.04
C GLU A 368 -7.80 -21.60 -1.39
N GLU A 369 -8.27 -20.87 -2.42
CA GLU A 369 -7.98 -21.23 -3.81
C GLU A 369 -6.50 -21.11 -4.15
N VAL A 370 -5.76 -20.14 -3.59
CA VAL A 370 -4.31 -20.04 -3.76
C VAL A 370 -3.60 -21.24 -3.13
N ILE A 371 -3.97 -21.62 -1.91
CA ILE A 371 -3.43 -22.83 -1.25
C ILE A 371 -3.72 -24.07 -2.11
N LYS A 372 -4.92 -24.15 -2.71
CA LYS A 372 -5.33 -25.31 -3.52
C LYS A 372 -4.51 -25.54 -4.77
N ARG A 373 -3.85 -24.51 -5.31
CA ARG A 373 -2.94 -24.65 -6.47
C ARG A 373 -1.72 -25.53 -6.19
N ASN A 374 -1.48 -25.88 -4.93
CA ASN A 374 -0.39 -26.76 -4.53
C ASN A 374 -0.74 -28.25 -4.58
N PHE A 375 -2.03 -28.61 -4.72
CA PHE A 375 -2.54 -29.98 -4.78
C PHE A 375 -2.56 -30.55 -6.21
#